data_AF-A0A2M9C432-F1
#
_entry.id   AF-A0A2M9C432-F1
#
_cell.length_a   1.000
_cell.length_b   1.000
_cell.length_c   1.000
_cell.angle_alpha   90.00
_cell.angle_beta   90.00
_cell.angle_gamma   90.00
#
_symmetry.space_group_name_H-M   'P 1'
#
loop_
_entity.id
_entity.type
_entity.pdbx_description
1 polymer ?
#
loop_
_entity_poly.entity_id
_entity_poly.type
_entity_poly.pdbx_seq_one_letter_code
_entity_poly.pdbx_strand_id
1 'polypeptide(L)'
;MTSTPATPRESRRRPRRAALLLATAAAVSAVALLTGCAASAPQVGPNTTTAPDAAADVPRDAAPQGLKPLGPGFLGSVTTPSPEATITPEVGSWDGVTPPPGYRVILLSAGDDAATATLVTAVTNWARSTGVDLQAMTASNDDGIEADIEKAVELEPDLVVSAGDKMIDVLMLLSSQHLNQQFLVVGSELPEPTGNVTSVTWPGATFRGTGLGAADQPDPAAITPERAAAAVPAGVASVLHGLTGIVVRLE
;
A
#
# COMPACT_ATOMS: atom_id res chain seq x y z
N MET A 1 64.44 -11.60 26.85
CA MET A 1 64.21 -11.83 28.30
C MET A 1 63.01 -10.97 28.65
N THR A 2 61.83 -11.42 29.06
CA THR A 2 61.27 -12.67 29.61
C THR A 2 59.76 -12.44 29.51
N SER A 3 59.04 -13.09 28.61
CA SER A 3 58.25 -14.29 28.87
C SER A 3 57.35 -14.23 30.12
N THR A 4 56.04 -14.28 29.87
CA THR A 4 55.04 -15.23 30.43
C THR A 4 53.81 -14.58 31.08
N PRO A 5 52.58 -15.10 30.79
CA PRO A 5 51.29 -14.49 31.09
C PRO A 5 50.67 -15.06 32.39
N ALA A 6 49.55 -14.47 32.84
CA ALA A 6 48.68 -15.08 33.85
C ALA A 6 47.21 -14.98 33.43
N THR A 7 46.58 -16.15 33.48
CA THR A 7 45.28 -16.63 33.04
C THR A 7 44.12 -16.24 34.00
N PRO A 8 42.85 -16.53 33.64
CA PRO A 8 41.66 -15.85 34.16
C PRO A 8 41.21 -16.36 35.53
N ARG A 9 40.45 -15.52 36.25
CA ARG A 9 39.67 -15.94 37.41
C ARG A 9 38.20 -16.10 37.03
N GLU A 10 37.83 -17.36 36.81
CA GLU A 10 36.49 -17.88 36.90
C GLU A 10 36.03 -17.84 38.38
N SER A 11 34.93 -17.17 38.70
CA SER A 11 34.31 -17.28 40.02
C SER A 11 32.78 -17.42 39.95
N ARG A 12 32.39 -18.69 40.07
CA ARG A 12 31.30 -19.22 40.91
C ARG A 12 29.87 -18.71 40.69
N ARG A 13 29.11 -19.61 40.04
CA ARG A 13 27.70 -19.94 40.30
C ARG A 13 27.32 -19.79 41.79
N ARG A 14 26.12 -19.28 42.08
CA ARG A 14 25.03 -20.08 42.68
C ARG A 14 23.66 -19.36 42.71
N PRO A 15 22.55 -20.11 42.65
CA PRO A 15 21.17 -19.60 42.52
C PRO A 15 20.42 -19.56 43.87
N ARG A 16 19.42 -18.68 44.00
CA ARG A 16 18.32 -18.74 45.01
C ARG A 16 17.10 -18.01 44.42
N ARG A 17 16.03 -18.68 43.99
CA ARG A 17 14.86 -19.20 44.74
C ARG A 17 14.16 -18.17 45.64
N ALA A 18 12.92 -17.80 45.29
CA ALA A 18 11.72 -17.66 46.16
C ALA A 18 10.55 -17.14 45.29
N ALA A 19 9.51 -17.94 45.02
CA ALA A 19 8.23 -18.04 45.74
C ALA A 19 7.34 -16.80 45.52
N LEU A 20 6.33 -16.84 44.63
CA LEU A 20 4.97 -17.40 44.78
C LEU A 20 4.17 -16.78 45.95
N LEU A 21 2.97 -16.25 45.63
CA LEU A 21 1.66 -16.37 46.32
C LEU A 21 0.81 -15.08 46.11
N LEU A 22 -0.34 -15.20 45.42
CA LEU A 22 -1.74 -15.09 45.96
C LEU A 22 -2.28 -13.64 45.95
N ALA A 23 -3.54 -13.30 45.64
CA ALA A 23 -4.78 -14.04 45.34
C ALA A 23 -5.91 -13.04 44.95
N THR A 24 -6.92 -13.53 44.20
CA THR A 24 -8.41 -13.36 44.35
C THR A 24 -9.05 -11.95 44.42
N ALA A 25 -10.27 -11.62 43.98
CA ALA A 25 -11.55 -12.31 43.70
C ALA A 25 -12.41 -11.35 42.81
N ALA A 26 -13.18 -11.79 41.79
CA ALA A 26 -14.61 -12.23 41.79
C ALA A 26 -15.69 -11.17 42.13
N ALA A 27 -16.63 -10.92 41.18
CA ALA A 27 -18.10 -10.76 41.33
C ALA A 27 -18.71 -10.24 39.99
N VAL A 28 -19.51 -11.00 39.22
CA VAL A 28 -20.96 -11.35 39.32
C VAL A 28 -21.91 -10.33 38.64
N SER A 29 -22.41 -10.76 37.47
CA SER A 29 -23.80 -10.77 36.92
C SER A 29 -24.68 -9.52 36.82
N ALA A 30 -25.25 -9.32 35.61
CA ALA A 30 -26.70 -9.17 35.42
C ALA A 30 -27.12 -9.44 33.96
N VAL A 31 -27.97 -10.46 33.77
CA VAL A 31 -28.72 -10.77 32.56
C VAL A 31 -30.05 -10.00 32.63
N ALA A 32 -30.44 -9.33 31.54
CA ALA A 32 -31.82 -8.89 31.34
C ALA A 32 -32.28 -9.30 29.94
N LEU A 33 -33.10 -10.35 29.90
CA LEU A 33 -33.91 -10.75 28.75
C LEU A 33 -35.13 -9.84 28.69
N LEU A 34 -35.33 -9.14 27.57
CA LEU A 34 -36.62 -8.53 27.22
C LEU A 34 -37.02 -9.01 25.82
N THR A 35 -37.96 -9.95 25.83
CA THR A 35 -38.82 -10.34 24.72
C THR A 35 -39.81 -9.22 24.39
N GLY A 36 -40.03 -8.94 23.11
CA GLY A 36 -41.11 -8.07 22.65
C GLY A 36 -41.44 -8.30 21.17
N CYS A 37 -42.33 -9.24 20.88
CA CYS A 37 -43.00 -9.37 19.60
C CYS A 37 -44.14 -8.34 19.51
N ALA A 38 -44.23 -7.57 18.43
CA ALA A 38 -45.52 -7.11 17.89
C ALA A 38 -45.36 -6.74 16.42
N ALA A 39 -46.06 -7.51 15.56
CA ALA A 39 -46.34 -7.16 14.18
C ALA A 39 -47.40 -6.05 14.14
N SER A 40 -47.28 -5.11 13.20
CA SER A 40 -48.39 -4.41 12.52
C SER A 40 -47.86 -3.58 11.36
N ALA A 41 -48.14 -4.02 10.13
CA ALA A 41 -48.14 -3.14 8.96
C ALA A 41 -49.42 -2.28 8.97
N PRO A 42 -49.37 -1.07 8.43
CA PRO A 42 -50.33 -0.72 7.40
C PRO A 42 -49.66 -0.09 6.16
N GLN A 43 -50.09 -0.54 4.98
CA GLN A 43 -49.95 0.17 3.72
C GLN A 43 -50.75 1.48 3.74
N VAL A 44 -50.27 2.51 3.03
CA VAL A 44 -50.97 3.28 1.97
C VAL A 44 -50.26 4.63 1.74
N GLY A 45 -49.90 4.91 0.48
CA GLY A 45 -49.70 6.27 -0.04
C GLY A 45 -48.39 6.50 -0.83
N PRO A 46 -48.45 6.78 -2.14
CA PRO A 46 -47.26 6.99 -2.97
C PRO A 46 -46.79 8.44 -2.87
N ASN A 47 -45.64 8.69 -2.26
CA ASN A 47 -44.91 9.94 -2.46
C ASN A 47 -43.75 9.66 -3.43
N THR A 48 -43.97 10.07 -4.68
CA THR A 48 -42.94 10.26 -5.69
C THR A 48 -41.97 11.34 -5.24
N THR A 49 -40.89 10.91 -4.60
CA THR A 49 -39.65 11.69 -4.52
C THR A 49 -38.57 10.84 -5.16
N THR A 50 -38.20 11.21 -6.39
CA THR A 50 -37.10 10.66 -7.16
C THR A 50 -35.81 10.77 -6.35
N ALA A 51 -35.35 9.65 -5.79
CA ALA A 51 -33.98 9.49 -5.34
C ALA A 51 -33.10 9.30 -6.59
N PRO A 52 -31.88 9.88 -6.64
CA PRO A 52 -30.97 9.60 -7.73
C PRO A 52 -30.59 8.12 -7.71
N ASP A 53 -30.65 7.50 -8.89
CA ASP A 53 -30.41 6.08 -9.12
C ASP A 53 -29.12 5.60 -8.46
N ALA A 54 -29.23 4.41 -7.87
CA ALA A 54 -28.12 3.59 -7.45
C ALA A 54 -27.08 3.52 -8.58
N ALA A 55 -25.83 3.83 -8.25
CA ALA A 55 -24.69 3.52 -9.09
C ALA A 55 -24.80 2.06 -9.54
N ALA A 56 -24.85 1.85 -10.85
CA ALA A 56 -24.90 0.53 -11.42
C ALA A 56 -23.69 -0.27 -10.91
N ASP A 57 -23.99 -1.45 -10.37
CA ASP A 57 -23.04 -2.45 -9.92
C ASP A 57 -22.29 -2.99 -11.15
N VAL A 58 -21.20 -2.32 -11.54
CA VAL A 58 -20.29 -2.78 -12.60
C VAL A 58 -19.35 -3.81 -11.97
N PRO A 59 -19.26 -5.04 -12.51
CA PRO A 59 -18.30 -6.03 -12.04
C PRO A 59 -16.88 -5.46 -12.06
N ARG A 60 -16.23 -5.37 -10.89
CA ARG A 60 -14.89 -4.77 -10.70
C ARG A 60 -13.76 -5.51 -11.44
N ASP A 61 -14.00 -6.76 -11.86
CA ASP A 61 -13.02 -7.56 -12.60
C ASP A 61 -12.98 -7.24 -14.11
N ALA A 62 -13.83 -6.33 -14.60
CA ALA A 62 -13.79 -5.90 -15.99
C ALA A 62 -12.65 -4.89 -16.20
N ALA A 63 -11.65 -5.28 -17.00
CA ALA A 63 -10.62 -4.34 -17.47
C ALA A 63 -11.30 -3.07 -18.04
N PRO A 64 -10.82 -1.85 -17.71
CA PRO A 64 -11.53 -0.63 -18.07
C PRO A 64 -11.69 -0.55 -19.60
N GLN A 65 -12.93 -0.55 -20.06
CA GLN A 65 -13.25 -0.47 -21.48
C GLN A 65 -12.82 0.90 -22.01
N GLY A 66 -12.08 0.93 -23.12
CA GLY A 66 -11.71 2.18 -23.80
C GLY A 66 -10.44 2.86 -23.27
N LEU A 67 -9.57 2.16 -22.53
CA LEU A 67 -8.24 2.69 -22.22
C LEU A 67 -7.43 2.91 -23.50
N LYS A 68 -6.73 4.05 -23.55
CA LYS A 68 -5.71 4.27 -24.57
C LYS A 68 -4.66 3.17 -24.46
N PRO A 69 -4.24 2.52 -25.57
CA PRO A 69 -3.16 1.54 -25.54
C PRO A 69 -1.84 2.16 -25.03
N LEU A 70 -1.05 1.35 -24.34
CA LEU A 70 0.35 1.65 -24.06
C LEU A 70 1.12 1.83 -25.38
N GLY A 71 2.07 2.76 -25.36
CA GLY A 71 3.04 2.93 -26.45
C GLY A 71 3.99 1.72 -26.54
N PRO A 72 4.59 1.49 -27.72
CA PRO A 72 5.41 0.30 -27.99
C PRO A 72 6.63 0.16 -27.07
N GLY A 73 7.15 1.26 -26.52
CA GLY A 73 8.30 1.26 -25.62
C GLY A 73 7.99 0.92 -24.15
N PHE A 74 6.72 0.70 -23.78
CA PHE A 74 6.37 0.55 -22.36
C PHE A 74 6.98 -0.69 -21.70
N LEU A 75 6.97 -1.83 -22.40
CA LEU A 75 7.57 -3.06 -21.90
C LEU A 75 9.10 -3.11 -22.13
N GLY A 76 9.70 -2.08 -22.72
CA GLY A 76 11.10 -2.08 -23.12
C GLY A 76 11.41 -3.25 -24.07
N SER A 77 12.30 -4.15 -23.65
CA SER A 77 12.74 -5.29 -24.47
C SER A 77 11.95 -6.59 -24.27
N VAL A 78 10.99 -6.63 -23.33
CA VAL A 78 10.19 -7.83 -23.06
C VAL A 78 8.81 -7.73 -23.70
N THR A 79 8.22 -8.87 -24.09
CA THR A 79 6.85 -8.92 -24.64
C THR A 79 5.82 -9.34 -23.61
N THR A 80 6.25 -10.08 -22.59
CA THR A 80 5.42 -10.53 -21.47
C THR A 80 6.32 -10.64 -20.24
N PRO A 81 6.18 -9.73 -19.26
CA PRO A 81 6.94 -9.81 -18.03
C PRO A 81 6.62 -11.11 -17.27
N SER A 82 7.63 -11.76 -16.71
CA SER A 82 7.39 -12.79 -15.70
C SER A 82 6.87 -12.15 -14.41
N PRO A 83 6.26 -12.92 -13.49
CA PRO A 83 6.09 -12.44 -12.11
C PRO A 83 7.40 -11.87 -11.56
N GLU A 84 7.30 -10.79 -10.79
CA GLU A 84 8.41 -10.08 -10.15
C GLU A 84 9.42 -9.45 -11.13
N ALA A 85 9.13 -9.46 -12.43
CA ALA A 85 10.02 -8.87 -13.42
C ALA A 85 10.17 -7.36 -13.19
N THR A 86 11.36 -6.85 -13.51
CA THR A 86 11.57 -5.42 -13.70
C THR A 86 11.47 -5.10 -15.19
N ILE A 87 10.62 -4.14 -15.55
CA ILE A 87 10.60 -3.54 -16.88
C ILE A 87 11.19 -2.14 -16.83
N THR A 88 11.75 -1.67 -17.94
CA THR A 88 12.26 -0.30 -18.10
C THR A 88 11.55 0.37 -19.28
N PRO A 89 10.43 1.07 -19.01
CA PRO A 89 9.67 1.75 -20.07
C PRO A 89 10.44 2.91 -20.69
N GLU A 90 10.26 3.12 -21.98
CA GLU A 90 10.68 4.37 -22.64
C GLU A 90 9.80 5.55 -22.18
N VAL A 91 10.41 6.69 -21.89
CA VAL A 91 9.68 7.91 -21.49
C VAL A 91 8.64 8.27 -22.55
N GLY A 92 7.41 8.56 -22.09
CA GLY A 92 6.28 8.91 -22.95
C GLY A 92 5.49 7.71 -23.48
N SER A 93 5.95 6.48 -23.27
CA SER A 93 5.20 5.26 -23.65
C SER A 93 3.91 5.03 -22.86
N TRP A 94 3.68 5.78 -21.79
CA TRP A 94 2.43 5.76 -21.02
C TRP A 94 1.58 7.02 -21.25
N ASP A 95 1.98 7.91 -22.15
CA ASP A 95 1.31 9.20 -22.34
C ASP A 95 -0.14 9.03 -22.76
N GLY A 96 -1.04 9.77 -22.10
CA GLY A 96 -2.47 9.76 -22.39
C GLY A 96 -3.22 8.50 -21.91
N VAL A 97 -2.56 7.60 -21.18
CA VAL A 97 -3.26 6.61 -20.37
C VAL A 97 -3.82 7.31 -19.15
N THR A 98 -5.14 7.29 -19.00
CA THR A 98 -5.85 7.93 -17.90
C THR A 98 -6.84 6.95 -17.28
N PRO A 99 -7.02 6.96 -15.95
CA PRO A 99 -8.08 6.18 -15.33
C PRO A 99 -9.47 6.54 -15.89
N PRO A 100 -10.42 5.60 -15.90
CA PRO A 100 -11.79 5.88 -16.29
C PRO A 100 -12.45 6.88 -15.31
N PRO A 101 -13.51 7.60 -15.71
CA PRO A 101 -14.28 8.44 -14.79
C PRO A 101 -14.79 7.66 -13.59
N GLY A 102 -14.69 8.26 -12.40
CA GLY A 102 -15.11 7.63 -11.14
C GLY A 102 -14.08 6.69 -10.51
N TYR A 103 -12.87 6.57 -11.07
CA TYR A 103 -11.78 5.80 -10.48
C TYR A 103 -11.41 6.35 -9.09
N ARG A 104 -11.44 5.48 -8.09
CA ARG A 104 -11.22 5.81 -6.67
C ARG A 104 -9.83 5.39 -6.25
N VAL A 105 -9.10 6.33 -5.66
CA VAL A 105 -7.72 6.14 -5.21
C VAL A 105 -7.63 6.47 -3.73
N ILE A 106 -7.02 5.58 -2.96
CA ILE A 106 -6.57 5.91 -1.61
C ILE A 106 -5.06 6.08 -1.62
N LEU A 107 -4.58 7.23 -1.16
CA LEU A 107 -3.16 7.47 -0.92
C LEU A 107 -2.83 7.21 0.54
N LEU A 108 -1.94 6.25 0.78
CA LEU A 108 -1.35 5.95 2.08
C LEU A 108 0.07 6.51 2.15
N SER A 109 0.40 7.13 3.27
CA SER A 109 1.74 7.65 3.54
C SER A 109 2.08 7.51 5.02
N ALA A 110 3.38 7.41 5.33
CA ALA A 110 3.89 7.42 6.69
C ALA A 110 5.20 8.20 6.76
N GLY A 111 5.36 9.01 7.80
CA GLY A 111 6.50 9.90 7.98
C GLY A 111 6.25 11.33 7.51
N ASP A 112 7.13 12.22 7.94
CA ASP A 112 7.08 13.67 7.76
C ASP A 112 8.33 14.23 7.03
N ASP A 113 9.12 13.36 6.41
CA ASP A 113 10.32 13.73 5.68
C ASP A 113 10.00 14.31 4.29
N ALA A 114 10.98 15.02 3.72
CA ALA A 114 10.82 15.72 2.45
C ALA A 114 10.61 14.79 1.24
N ALA A 115 11.16 13.57 1.27
CA ALA A 115 11.00 12.62 0.17
C ALA A 115 9.55 12.09 0.17
N THR A 116 9.03 11.68 1.32
CA THR A 116 7.62 11.29 1.48
C THR A 116 6.68 12.42 1.07
N ALA A 117 6.93 13.65 1.52
CA ALA A 117 6.13 14.81 1.14
C ALA A 117 6.13 15.08 -0.39
N THR A 118 7.26 14.83 -1.06
CA THR A 118 7.40 14.96 -2.51
C THR A 118 6.54 13.93 -3.25
N LEU A 119 6.56 12.67 -2.81
CA LEU A 119 5.74 11.60 -3.37
C LEU A 119 4.23 11.86 -3.17
N VAL A 120 3.83 12.24 -1.95
CA VAL A 120 2.44 12.60 -1.62
C VAL A 120 1.96 13.75 -2.51
N THR A 121 2.81 14.76 -2.70
CA THR A 121 2.50 15.90 -3.57
C THR A 121 2.32 15.47 -5.03
N ALA A 122 3.19 14.59 -5.54
CA ALA A 122 3.08 14.08 -6.91
C ALA A 122 1.78 13.31 -7.15
N VAL A 123 1.41 12.40 -6.24
CA VAL A 123 0.15 11.65 -6.33
C VAL A 123 -1.06 12.59 -6.25
N THR A 124 -1.03 13.54 -5.32
CA THR A 124 -2.12 14.53 -5.17
C THR A 124 -2.29 15.39 -6.42
N ASN A 125 -1.18 15.83 -7.03
CA ASN A 125 -1.21 16.63 -8.25
C ASN A 125 -1.70 15.82 -9.46
N TRP A 126 -1.24 14.58 -9.60
CA TRP A 126 -1.73 13.65 -10.62
C TRP A 126 -3.23 13.38 -10.47
N ALA A 127 -3.71 13.16 -9.25
CA ALA A 127 -5.11 12.92 -9.01
C ALA A 127 -5.97 14.13 -9.42
N ARG A 128 -5.52 15.34 -9.06
CA ARG A 128 -6.18 16.59 -9.46
C ARG A 128 -6.21 16.78 -10.98
N SER A 129 -5.13 16.46 -11.69
CA SER A 129 -5.06 16.65 -13.15
C SER A 129 -5.87 15.63 -13.93
N THR A 130 -6.07 14.43 -13.38
CA THR A 130 -6.83 13.34 -14.00
C THR A 130 -8.28 13.26 -13.54
N GLY A 131 -8.64 13.93 -12.45
CA GLY A 131 -10.01 13.98 -11.93
C GLY A 131 -10.45 12.69 -11.23
N VAL A 132 -9.51 11.88 -10.72
CA VAL A 132 -9.82 10.72 -9.88
C VAL A 132 -10.31 11.16 -8.51
N ASP A 133 -11.12 10.32 -7.87
CA ASP A 133 -11.57 10.52 -6.49
C ASP A 133 -10.46 10.09 -5.53
N LEU A 134 -9.72 11.06 -4.99
CA LEU A 134 -8.59 10.81 -4.09
C LEU A 134 -8.97 11.04 -2.64
N GLN A 135 -8.77 10.02 -1.81
CA GLN A 135 -8.75 10.13 -0.35
C GLN A 135 -7.31 9.86 0.16
N ALA A 136 -6.76 10.80 0.93
CA ALA A 136 -5.43 10.64 1.54
C ALA A 136 -5.54 10.24 3.01
N MET A 137 -4.69 9.32 3.44
CA MET A 137 -4.54 8.87 4.82
C MET A 137 -3.04 8.88 5.18
N THR A 138 -2.72 9.38 6.36
CA THR A 138 -1.34 9.49 6.84
C THR A 138 -1.23 8.80 8.18
N ALA A 139 -0.46 7.71 8.19
CA ALA A 139 -0.20 6.94 9.39
C ALA A 139 0.77 7.70 10.30
N SER A 140 0.48 7.66 11.60
CA SER A 140 1.27 8.37 12.62
C SER A 140 2.47 7.56 13.14
N ASN A 141 2.42 6.24 13.01
CA ASN A 141 3.42 5.25 13.45
C ASN A 141 3.13 3.89 12.79
N ASP A 142 4.01 2.91 13.01
CA ASP A 142 3.93 1.57 12.38
C ASP A 142 2.63 0.82 12.70
N ASP A 143 2.16 0.84 13.95
CA ASP A 143 0.85 0.26 14.33
C ASP A 143 -0.31 0.95 13.60
N GLY A 144 -0.17 2.26 13.35
CA GLY A 144 -1.09 3.05 12.53
C GLY A 144 -1.03 2.72 11.05
N ILE A 145 0.11 2.24 10.53
CA ILE A 145 0.27 1.84 9.13
C ILE A 145 -0.61 0.62 8.85
N GLU A 146 -0.57 -0.42 9.70
CA GLU A 146 -1.42 -1.60 9.54
C GLU A 146 -2.91 -1.22 9.55
N ALA A 147 -3.34 -0.44 10.57
CA ALA A 147 -4.73 -0.03 10.68
C ALA A 147 -5.21 0.83 9.49
N ASP A 148 -4.35 1.72 8.97
CA ASP A 148 -4.68 2.54 7.81
C ASP A 148 -4.71 1.73 6.51
N ILE A 149 -3.87 0.71 6.36
CA ILE A 149 -3.94 -0.23 5.22
C ILE A 149 -5.25 -1.01 5.26
N GLU A 150 -5.59 -1.61 6.39
CA GLU A 150 -6.85 -2.37 6.55
C GLU A 150 -8.06 -1.49 6.24
N LYS A 151 -8.10 -0.28 6.82
CA LYS A 151 -9.17 0.68 6.56
C LYS A 151 -9.23 1.13 5.10
N ALA A 152 -8.08 1.29 4.44
CA ALA A 152 -8.05 1.62 3.01
C ALA A 152 -8.65 0.49 2.17
N VAL A 153 -8.30 -0.77 2.45
CA VAL A 153 -8.86 -1.94 1.77
C VAL A 153 -10.37 -2.05 2.00
N GLU A 154 -10.85 -1.82 3.23
CA GLU A 154 -12.29 -1.84 3.57
C GLU A 154 -13.14 -0.84 2.78
N LEU A 155 -12.54 0.27 2.31
CA LEU A 155 -13.20 1.26 1.46
C LEU A 155 -13.31 0.81 -0.01
N GLU A 156 -12.65 -0.30 -0.34
CA GLU A 156 -12.61 -0.97 -1.64
C GLU A 156 -12.23 -0.04 -2.82
N PRO A 157 -11.20 0.81 -2.71
CA PRO A 157 -10.80 1.68 -3.82
C PRO A 157 -10.32 0.85 -5.02
N ASP A 158 -10.35 1.45 -6.21
CA ASP A 158 -9.79 0.78 -7.40
C ASP A 158 -8.26 0.66 -7.30
N LEU A 159 -7.61 1.58 -6.58
CA LEU A 159 -6.17 1.56 -6.33
C LEU A 159 -5.81 2.13 -4.96
N VAL A 160 -4.95 1.42 -4.23
CA VAL A 160 -4.22 1.97 -3.07
C VAL A 160 -2.82 2.37 -3.52
N VAL A 161 -2.49 3.65 -3.40
CA VAL A 161 -1.14 4.16 -3.68
C VAL A 161 -0.39 4.31 -2.37
N SER A 162 0.80 3.74 -2.27
CA SER A 162 1.71 3.90 -1.14
C SER A 162 2.86 4.84 -1.49
N ALA A 163 3.07 5.84 -0.65
CA ALA A 163 4.15 6.80 -0.75
C ALA A 163 5.03 6.76 0.51
N GLY A 164 6.33 6.53 0.32
CA GLY A 164 7.34 6.49 1.39
C GLY A 164 7.85 5.08 1.69
N ASP A 165 9.10 5.01 2.12
CA ASP A 165 9.80 3.76 2.45
C ASP A 165 9.24 3.06 3.69
N LYS A 166 8.77 3.83 4.68
CA LYS A 166 8.20 3.30 5.94
C LYS A 166 6.98 2.40 5.74
N MET A 167 6.30 2.51 4.60
CA MET A 167 5.13 1.68 4.29
C MET A 167 5.51 0.25 3.88
N ILE A 168 6.74 0.03 3.42
CA ILE A 168 7.11 -1.20 2.70
C ILE A 168 7.10 -2.43 3.60
N ASP A 169 7.67 -2.36 4.79
CA ASP A 169 7.77 -3.52 5.68
C ASP A 169 6.38 -4.05 6.06
N VAL A 170 5.41 -3.16 6.27
CA VAL A 170 4.03 -3.55 6.58
C VAL A 170 3.28 -4.02 5.33
N LEU A 171 3.46 -3.34 4.19
CA LEU A 171 2.84 -3.76 2.92
C LEU A 171 3.31 -5.14 2.46
N MET A 172 4.57 -5.50 2.68
CA MET A 172 5.10 -6.84 2.39
C MET A 172 4.30 -7.93 3.12
N LEU A 173 3.82 -7.65 4.33
CA LEU A 173 3.03 -8.59 5.12
C LEU A 173 1.56 -8.62 4.68
N LEU A 174 0.98 -7.45 4.40
CA LEU A 174 -0.47 -7.30 4.22
C LEU A 174 -0.93 -7.46 2.77
N SER A 175 -0.11 -7.14 1.76
CA SER A 175 -0.56 -7.16 0.35
C SER A 175 -1.02 -8.56 -0.09
N SER A 176 -0.38 -9.61 0.45
CA SER A 176 -0.71 -11.02 0.19
C SER A 176 -2.02 -11.48 0.84
N GLN A 177 -2.50 -10.76 1.85
CA GLN A 177 -3.77 -11.04 2.52
C GLN A 177 -4.95 -10.40 1.78
N HIS A 178 -4.66 -9.38 0.96
CA HIS A 178 -5.63 -8.57 0.22
C HIS A 178 -5.47 -8.70 -1.29
N LEU A 179 -5.44 -9.94 -1.80
CA LEU A 179 -5.14 -10.24 -3.23
C LEU A 179 -6.09 -9.58 -4.25
N ASN A 180 -7.29 -9.19 -3.83
CA ASN A 180 -8.26 -8.51 -4.69
C ASN A 180 -8.04 -6.99 -4.77
N GLN A 181 -7.26 -6.42 -3.84
CA GLN A 181 -6.94 -4.99 -3.84
C GLN A 181 -5.66 -4.75 -4.64
N GLN A 182 -5.72 -3.83 -5.60
CA GLN A 182 -4.53 -3.36 -6.31
C GLN A 182 -3.76 -2.34 -5.46
N PHE A 183 -2.44 -2.51 -5.40
CA PHE A 183 -1.50 -1.62 -4.74
C PHE A 183 -0.48 -1.08 -5.75
N LEU A 184 -0.20 0.22 -5.65
CA LEU A 184 0.89 0.89 -6.36
C LEU A 184 1.87 1.47 -5.34
N VAL A 185 3.09 0.98 -5.32
CA VAL A 185 4.18 1.54 -4.51
C VAL A 185 4.99 2.50 -5.36
N VAL A 186 5.18 3.73 -4.89
CA VAL A 186 5.95 4.75 -5.63
C VAL A 186 7.20 5.13 -4.85
N GLY A 187 8.35 5.07 -5.51
CA GLY A 187 9.64 5.48 -4.93
C GLY A 187 10.31 4.42 -4.03
N SER A 188 9.76 3.21 -4.03
CA SER A 188 10.23 2.02 -3.32
C SER A 188 9.68 0.77 -4.03
N GLU A 189 10.10 -0.42 -3.62
CA GLU A 189 9.56 -1.67 -4.14
C GLU A 189 9.38 -2.73 -3.05
N LEU A 190 8.50 -3.69 -3.29
CA LEU A 190 8.50 -4.92 -2.50
C LEU A 190 9.62 -5.84 -2.99
N PRO A 191 10.27 -6.63 -2.10
CA PRO A 191 11.29 -7.60 -2.49
C PRO A 191 10.77 -8.68 -3.42
N GLU A 192 9.54 -9.11 -3.16
CA GLU A 192 8.81 -10.17 -3.87
C GLU A 192 7.38 -9.65 -4.11
N PRO A 193 7.16 -8.79 -5.13
CA PRO A 193 5.85 -8.23 -5.40
C PRO A 193 4.80 -9.32 -5.64
N THR A 194 3.75 -9.34 -4.82
CA THR A 194 2.57 -10.17 -5.08
C THR A 194 1.87 -9.69 -6.36
N GLY A 195 1.07 -10.56 -7.01
CA GLY A 195 0.44 -10.25 -8.31
C GLY A 195 -0.45 -9.00 -8.32
N ASN A 196 -0.86 -8.50 -7.15
CA ASN A 196 -1.66 -7.30 -6.95
C ASN A 196 -0.84 -6.05 -6.57
N VAL A 197 0.49 -6.14 -6.53
CA VAL A 197 1.38 -5.02 -6.20
C VAL A 197 2.21 -4.65 -7.42
N THR A 198 2.16 -3.39 -7.80
CA THR A 198 3.07 -2.81 -8.78
C THR A 198 3.98 -1.81 -8.08
N SER A 199 5.28 -1.87 -8.32
CA SER A 199 6.22 -0.90 -7.76
C SER A 199 6.77 -0.01 -8.87
N VAL A 200 7.03 1.27 -8.59
CA VAL A 200 7.72 2.17 -9.52
C VAL A 200 8.96 2.71 -8.85
N THR A 201 10.12 2.43 -9.45
CA THR A 201 11.43 2.77 -8.89
C THR A 201 12.28 3.52 -9.93
N TRP A 202 13.36 4.12 -9.46
CA TRP A 202 14.39 4.76 -10.26
C TRP A 202 15.71 4.76 -9.48
N PRO A 203 16.87 5.09 -10.07
CA PRO A 203 18.13 5.17 -9.34
C PRO A 203 18.04 6.09 -8.12
N GLY A 204 18.27 5.51 -6.93
CA GLY A 204 18.14 6.15 -5.61
C GLY A 204 16.79 5.94 -4.91
N ALA A 205 15.77 5.45 -5.61
CA ALA A 205 14.44 5.13 -5.08
C ALA A 205 14.20 3.61 -5.08
N THR A 206 15.06 2.90 -4.36
CA THR A 206 15.25 1.44 -4.46
C THR A 206 15.06 0.72 -3.12
N PHE A 207 14.45 1.39 -2.12
CA PHE A 207 14.22 0.77 -0.82
C PHE A 207 13.29 -0.45 -0.97
N ARG A 208 13.69 -1.57 -0.36
CA ARG A 208 12.97 -2.85 -0.45
C ARG A 208 12.46 -3.35 0.90
N GLY A 209 12.63 -2.58 1.97
CA GLY A 209 12.33 -3.05 3.33
C GLY A 209 13.57 -3.17 4.22
N THR A 210 13.34 -3.12 5.52
CA THR A 210 14.38 -3.12 6.54
C THR A 210 15.14 -4.44 6.56
N GLY A 211 16.46 -4.37 6.63
CA GLY A 211 17.32 -5.56 6.72
C GLY A 211 17.49 -6.31 5.39
N LEU A 212 16.92 -5.79 4.30
CA LEU A 212 17.13 -6.30 2.96
C LEU A 212 18.18 -5.44 2.25
N GLY A 213 19.11 -6.09 1.56
CA GLY A 213 20.02 -5.39 0.67
C GLY A 213 19.23 -4.79 -0.49
N ALA A 214 19.47 -3.51 -0.77
CA ALA A 214 18.99 -2.89 -2.01
C ALA A 214 20.03 -3.13 -3.11
N ALA A 215 19.56 -3.19 -4.38
CA ALA A 215 20.48 -3.26 -5.53
C ALA A 215 21.41 -2.04 -5.59
N ASP A 216 20.87 -0.88 -5.18
CA ASP A 216 21.57 0.38 -4.96
C ASP A 216 21.14 0.97 -3.62
N GLN A 217 22.03 1.70 -2.94
CA GLN A 217 21.70 2.35 -1.67
C GLN A 217 20.61 3.42 -1.88
N PRO A 218 19.50 3.39 -1.11
CA PRO A 218 18.49 4.44 -1.17
C PRO A 218 19.10 5.81 -0.92
N ASP A 219 18.71 6.77 -1.75
CA ASP A 219 19.13 8.17 -1.68
C ASP A 219 17.88 9.06 -1.66
N PRO A 220 17.47 9.59 -0.50
CA PRO A 220 16.33 10.49 -0.39
C PRO A 220 16.44 11.73 -1.31
N ALA A 221 17.65 12.18 -1.65
CA ALA A 221 17.84 13.31 -2.57
C ALA A 221 17.49 12.97 -4.02
N ALA A 222 17.44 11.68 -4.37
CA ALA A 222 16.99 11.20 -5.67
C ALA A 222 15.46 11.26 -5.84
N ILE A 223 14.70 11.49 -4.76
CA ILE A 223 13.26 11.66 -4.76
C ILE A 223 12.94 13.12 -5.06
N THR A 224 12.91 13.46 -6.36
CA THR A 224 12.61 14.82 -6.82
C THR A 224 11.16 14.93 -7.32
N PRO A 225 10.59 16.16 -7.35
CA PRO A 225 9.25 16.38 -7.91
C PRO A 225 9.10 15.86 -9.35
N GLU A 226 10.12 16.03 -10.18
CA GLU A 226 10.10 15.62 -11.59
C GLU A 226 10.04 14.10 -11.73
N ARG A 227 10.86 13.39 -10.96
CA ARG A 227 10.88 11.91 -10.96
C ARG A 227 9.59 11.33 -10.40
N ALA A 228 9.10 11.88 -9.29
CA ALA A 228 7.83 11.47 -8.70
C ALA A 228 6.64 11.73 -9.66
N ALA A 229 6.64 12.88 -10.36
CA ALA A 229 5.60 13.21 -11.33
C ALA A 229 5.60 12.30 -12.56
N ALA A 230 6.76 11.77 -12.97
CA ALA A 230 6.85 10.76 -14.02
C ALA A 230 6.46 9.35 -13.53
N ALA A 231 6.85 9.00 -12.30
CA ALA A 231 6.63 7.69 -11.71
C ALA A 231 5.15 7.35 -11.51
N VAL A 232 4.36 8.28 -10.97
CA VAL A 232 2.93 8.06 -10.69
C VAL A 232 2.16 7.62 -11.95
N PRO A 233 2.15 8.39 -13.07
CA PRO A 233 1.40 7.99 -14.26
C PRO A 233 1.94 6.72 -14.92
N ALA A 234 3.25 6.46 -14.88
CA ALA A 234 3.82 5.21 -15.41
C ALA A 234 3.32 3.98 -14.64
N GLY A 235 3.32 4.05 -13.31
CA GLY A 235 2.79 3.00 -12.44
C GLY A 235 1.29 2.78 -12.60
N VAL A 236 0.52 3.86 -12.63
CA VAL A 236 -0.92 3.77 -12.86
C VAL A 236 -1.23 3.17 -14.23
N ALA A 237 -0.50 3.55 -15.28
CA ALA A 237 -0.66 2.93 -16.59
C ALA A 237 -0.39 1.42 -16.55
N SER A 238 0.64 0.98 -15.81
CA SER A 238 0.91 -0.44 -15.59
C SER A 238 -0.30 -1.16 -14.97
N VAL A 239 -0.84 -0.61 -13.87
CA VAL A 239 -1.99 -1.19 -13.15
C VAL A 239 -3.24 -1.25 -14.04
N LEU A 240 -3.56 -0.15 -14.74
CA LEU A 240 -4.74 -0.07 -15.60
C LEU A 240 -4.69 -1.08 -16.76
N HIS A 241 -3.49 -1.45 -17.20
CA HIS A 241 -3.27 -2.46 -18.24
C HIS A 241 -3.06 -3.88 -17.69
N GLY A 242 -3.24 -4.10 -16.39
CA GLY A 242 -3.07 -5.41 -15.76
C GLY A 242 -1.62 -5.91 -15.74
N LEU A 243 -0.66 -5.01 -15.94
CA LEU A 243 0.77 -5.29 -15.80
C LEU A 243 1.15 -5.09 -14.34
N THR A 244 0.77 -6.05 -13.50
CA THR A 244 0.90 -6.02 -12.04
C THR A 244 1.79 -7.16 -11.55
N GLY A 245 2.23 -7.11 -10.28
CA GLY A 245 3.23 -8.04 -9.76
C GLY A 245 4.62 -7.82 -10.34
N ILE A 246 4.91 -6.60 -10.79
CA ILE A 246 6.17 -6.22 -11.45
C ILE A 246 6.73 -4.92 -10.86
N VAL A 247 7.98 -4.64 -11.20
CA VAL A 247 8.65 -3.36 -10.96
C VAL A 247 8.76 -2.59 -12.26
N VAL A 248 8.25 -1.36 -12.27
CA VAL A 248 8.41 -0.38 -13.34
C VAL A 248 9.60 0.51 -12.98
N ARG A 249 10.74 0.31 -13.63
CA ARG A 249 11.96 1.08 -13.39
C ARG A 249 12.08 2.22 -14.39
N LEU A 250 12.13 3.45 -13.89
CA LEU A 250 12.41 4.65 -14.69
C LEU A 250 13.90 5.01 -14.61
N GLU A 251 14.41 5.60 -15.69
CA GLU A 251 15.80 6.07 -15.83
C GLU A 251 15.91 7.59 -15.64
#